data_AF-A0A8C0J5W0-F1
#
_entry.id   AF-A0A8C0J5W0-F1
#
_cell.length_a   1.000
_cell.length_b   1.000
_cell.length_c   1.000
_cell.angle_alpha   90.00
_cell.angle_beta   90.00
_cell.angle_gamma   90.00
#
_symmetry.space_group_name_H-M   'P 1'
#
loop_
_entity.id
_entity.type
_entity.pdbx_description
1 polymer ?
#
loop_
_entity_poly.entity_id
_entity_poly.type
_entity_poly.pdbx_seq_one_letter_code
_entity_poly.pdbx_strand_id
1 'polypeptide(L)'
;MEHLLTRLEVDSRPVSRRLVNLLFNSFLPVNQPEEVWCERCVTLIQMNPAAARKFYRYAYEYTAPTNIAKFMLTIRRCLNACIQRAIKENQDDDEESEKENISMLNNVLSINDVASMASLLEITVILWRSIHKALDHNEEAKGYTIRKFASVLPEYFKVFKDDRCMIPLVILASFMPASAIPTFSCGVISKLRNLEKGADENKYSTLIDCLCRWGQVGHIMELICDWISDEMTPRKSNTASERRVRIQVTYQSKPELALDYLEYLLTHSMNRDCLLSVPKKKLNQLLKVLGAAKDILGSIMKATGAGSHSFNQATVVRAFTLYCRLSIHLQHKFSSEGKVYLSHLTETGAWIESHVLPFILMHEQEENVLEQHIEVSQLIIQVYLTVCKDAIMVGLGDTEFQAHLLDVILSIMQTERGCFCIPTLLCILKEIIEASLTQNIDTDEELATFLHAVQALFQKILESVARRLRKQREEGLQLIHSIQMPLGEFIHTVQCWCSSCPTVHHGVLSTLLAAVVVEMSHTLRKASNAEELAPPESTADLPPLSGTLMAMIIKSINVVRSFLNELMECIVCEEIEGIISLTAAAYIVVIIKVVDFSPT
;
A
#
# COMPACT_ATOMS: atom_id res chain seq x y z
N MET A 1 29.14 -21.29 21.19
CA MET A 1 27.88 -21.65 20.52
C MET A 1 26.91 -20.48 20.51
N GLU A 2 26.56 -19.93 21.68
CA GLU A 2 25.64 -18.79 21.85
C GLU A 2 25.91 -17.60 20.92
N HIS A 3 27.15 -17.10 20.88
CA HIS A 3 27.54 -16.02 19.96
C HIS A 3 27.23 -16.32 18.48
N LEU A 4 27.42 -17.57 18.02
CA LEU A 4 27.10 -17.94 16.63
C LEU A 4 25.59 -17.96 16.38
N LEU A 5 24.78 -18.30 17.38
CA LEU A 5 23.31 -18.28 17.26
C LEU A 5 22.77 -16.85 17.22
N THR A 6 23.29 -15.94 18.05
CA THR A 6 22.94 -14.51 18.01
C THR A 6 23.32 -13.91 16.66
N ARG A 7 24.51 -14.23 16.14
CA ARG A 7 24.92 -13.81 14.79
C ARG A 7 24.00 -14.38 13.72
N LEU A 8 23.63 -15.67 13.83
CA LEU A 8 22.70 -16.29 12.90
C LEU A 8 21.37 -15.54 12.90
N GLU A 9 20.78 -15.25 14.06
CA GLU A 9 19.53 -14.49 14.17
C GLU A 9 19.57 -13.14 13.45
N VAL A 10 20.60 -12.33 13.67
CA VAL A 10 20.64 -10.92 13.25
C VAL A 10 21.21 -10.72 11.83
N ASP A 11 22.18 -11.53 11.41
CA ASP A 11 22.97 -11.22 10.22
C ASP A 11 22.22 -11.35 8.88
N SER A 12 22.77 -10.75 7.82
CA SER A 12 22.21 -10.81 6.46
C SER A 12 22.28 -12.22 5.85
N ARG A 13 21.48 -12.44 4.79
CA ARG A 13 21.35 -13.73 4.09
C ARG A 13 22.71 -14.39 3.73
N PRO A 14 23.71 -13.71 3.16
CA PRO A 14 24.98 -14.35 2.81
C PRO A 14 25.72 -14.92 4.02
N VAL A 15 25.70 -14.20 5.14
CA VAL A 15 26.36 -14.63 6.39
C VAL A 15 25.59 -15.78 7.03
N SER A 16 24.25 -15.67 7.10
CA SER A 16 23.41 -16.74 7.64
C SER A 16 23.62 -18.06 6.91
N ARG A 17 23.71 -18.07 5.57
CA ARG A 17 23.97 -19.30 4.79
C ARG A 17 25.28 -19.96 5.20
N ARG A 18 26.36 -19.19 5.38
CA ARG A 18 27.67 -19.71 5.82
C ARG A 18 27.64 -20.25 7.24
N LEU A 19 26.96 -19.54 8.15
CA LEU A 19 26.76 -20.01 9.53
C LEU A 19 25.95 -21.31 9.57
N VAL A 20 24.91 -21.45 8.74
CA VAL A 20 24.14 -22.69 8.63
C VAL A 20 25.01 -23.84 8.13
N ASN A 21 25.87 -23.62 7.13
CA ASN A 21 26.83 -24.65 6.68
C ASN A 21 27.72 -25.13 7.84
N LEU A 22 28.30 -24.19 8.59
CA LEU A 22 29.17 -24.48 9.73
C LEU A 22 28.45 -25.31 10.81
N LEU A 23 27.19 -24.98 11.08
CA LEU A 23 26.38 -25.59 12.13
C LEU A 23 25.57 -26.79 11.65
N PHE A 24 25.62 -27.13 10.36
CA PHE A 24 24.69 -28.07 9.74
C PHE A 24 24.71 -29.44 10.42
N ASN A 25 25.90 -30.02 10.55
CA ASN A 25 26.08 -31.33 11.19
C ASN A 25 25.80 -31.32 12.69
N SER A 26 25.75 -30.15 13.35
CA SER A 26 25.40 -30.06 14.76
C SER A 26 23.89 -30.13 15.00
N PHE A 27 23.08 -29.58 14.09
CA PHE A 27 21.64 -29.43 14.27
C PHE A 27 20.76 -30.19 13.27
N LEU A 28 21.35 -30.75 12.21
CA LEU A 28 20.70 -31.71 11.30
C LEU A 28 21.73 -32.75 10.79
N PRO A 29 22.25 -33.63 11.68
CA PRO A 29 23.22 -34.66 11.30
C PRO A 29 22.56 -35.78 10.47
N VAL A 30 22.45 -35.59 9.15
CA VAL A 30 21.74 -36.51 8.24
C VAL A 30 22.24 -37.98 8.24
N ASN A 31 23.42 -38.23 8.82
CA ASN A 31 24.00 -39.57 8.96
C ASN A 31 23.61 -40.27 10.27
N GLN A 32 22.89 -39.60 11.18
CA GLN A 32 22.40 -40.15 12.44
C GLN A 32 20.91 -40.52 12.34
N PRO A 33 20.36 -41.30 13.29
CA PRO A 33 18.94 -41.62 13.35
C PRO A 33 18.03 -40.39 13.38
N GLU A 34 16.81 -40.52 12.84
CA GLU A 34 15.85 -39.42 12.70
C GLU A 34 15.48 -38.80 14.05
N GLU A 35 15.46 -39.59 15.13
CA GLU A 35 15.18 -39.16 16.50
C GLU A 35 16.17 -38.08 16.96
N VAL A 36 17.45 -38.24 16.63
CA VAL A 36 18.50 -37.28 17.00
C VAL A 36 18.30 -35.95 16.29
N TRP A 37 17.76 -35.96 15.06
CA TRP A 37 17.49 -34.71 14.34
C TRP A 37 16.45 -33.86 15.08
N CYS A 38 15.41 -34.51 15.61
CA CYS A 38 14.35 -33.84 16.36
C CYS A 38 14.84 -33.33 17.72
N GLU A 39 15.66 -34.12 18.42
CA GLU A 39 16.28 -33.69 19.68
C GLU A 39 17.18 -32.46 19.50
N ARG A 40 18.00 -32.44 18.44
CA ARG A 40 18.86 -31.29 18.12
C ARG A 40 18.06 -30.06 17.71
N CYS A 41 16.94 -30.25 17.01
CA CYS A 41 16.01 -29.17 16.69
C CYS A 41 15.43 -28.51 17.94
N VAL A 42 14.94 -29.33 18.86
CA VAL A 42 14.36 -28.86 20.12
C VAL A 42 15.42 -28.16 20.97
N THR A 43 16.62 -28.72 21.03
CA THR A 43 17.77 -28.05 21.67
C THR A 43 18.02 -26.68 21.04
N LEU A 44 18.03 -26.57 19.72
CA LEU A 44 18.26 -25.30 19.03
C LEU A 44 17.14 -24.29 19.30
N ILE A 45 15.88 -24.73 19.32
CA ILE A 45 14.73 -23.91 19.71
C ILE A 45 14.91 -23.36 21.13
N GLN A 46 15.26 -24.23 22.08
CA GLN A 46 15.47 -23.86 23.49
C GLN A 46 16.64 -22.89 23.66
N MET A 47 17.69 -23.03 22.85
CA MET A 47 18.83 -22.11 22.88
C MET A 47 18.51 -20.75 22.27
N ASN A 48 17.90 -20.72 21.08
CA ASN A 48 17.47 -19.49 20.42
C ASN A 48 16.43 -19.80 19.30
N PRO A 49 15.14 -19.49 19.50
CA PRO A 49 14.08 -19.85 18.55
C PRO A 49 14.18 -19.07 17.23
N ALA A 50 14.67 -17.83 17.25
CA ALA A 50 14.84 -17.03 16.05
C ALA A 50 15.98 -17.55 15.17
N ALA A 51 17.10 -17.94 15.79
CA ALA A 51 18.20 -18.62 15.13
C ALA A 51 17.75 -19.99 14.58
N ALA A 52 16.92 -20.74 15.32
CA ALA A 52 16.36 -22.01 14.86
C ALA A 52 15.56 -21.86 13.56
N ARG A 53 14.61 -20.90 13.51
CA ARG A 53 13.85 -20.60 12.29
C ARG A 53 14.77 -20.27 11.11
N LYS A 54 15.80 -19.46 11.34
CA LYS A 54 16.74 -19.06 10.28
C LYS A 54 17.66 -20.20 9.83
N PHE A 55 18.06 -21.07 10.76
CA PHE A 55 18.81 -22.27 10.47
C PHE A 55 18.04 -23.17 9.50
N TYR A 56 16.83 -23.56 9.89
CA TYR A 56 16.01 -24.46 9.09
C TYR A 56 15.50 -23.84 7.78
N ARG A 57 15.42 -22.50 7.70
CA ARG A 57 15.14 -21.79 6.45
C ARG A 57 16.19 -22.04 5.36
N TYR A 58 17.45 -22.23 5.73
CA TYR A 58 18.55 -22.46 4.77
C TYR A 58 19.08 -23.91 4.78
N ALA A 59 18.54 -24.79 5.62
CA ALA A 59 18.97 -26.18 5.72
C ALA A 59 18.84 -26.96 4.39
N TYR A 60 17.82 -26.64 3.58
CA TYR A 60 17.57 -27.28 2.28
C TYR A 60 18.73 -27.13 1.28
N GLU A 61 19.65 -26.18 1.48
CA GLU A 61 20.80 -25.98 0.61
C GLU A 61 21.93 -27.00 0.85
N TYR A 62 21.90 -27.69 1.98
CA TYR A 62 22.96 -28.59 2.45
C TYR A 62 22.50 -30.05 2.58
N THR A 63 21.27 -30.36 2.16
CA THR A 63 20.73 -31.72 2.20
C THR A 63 19.67 -31.96 1.14
N ALA A 64 19.42 -33.22 0.83
CA ALA A 64 18.40 -33.61 -0.13
C ALA A 64 16.98 -33.26 0.37
N PRO A 65 16.04 -32.88 -0.52
CA PRO A 65 14.65 -32.64 -0.14
C PRO A 65 13.97 -33.81 0.59
N THR A 66 14.41 -35.04 0.31
CA THR A 66 13.94 -36.26 0.98
C THR A 66 14.27 -36.27 2.47
N ASN A 67 15.45 -35.78 2.87
CA ASN A 67 15.83 -35.67 4.29
C ASN A 67 15.00 -34.60 5.00
N ILE A 68 14.70 -33.48 4.33
CA ILE A 68 13.81 -32.45 4.87
C ILE A 68 12.39 -33.01 5.07
N ALA A 69 11.85 -33.74 4.09
CA ALA A 69 10.54 -34.38 4.20
C ALA A 69 10.49 -35.41 5.35
N LYS A 70 11.53 -36.24 5.50
CA LYS A 70 11.68 -37.15 6.64
C LYS A 70 11.68 -36.38 7.96
N PHE A 71 12.47 -35.32 8.06
CA PHE A 71 12.56 -34.51 9.26
C PHE A 71 11.22 -33.86 9.65
N MET A 72 10.47 -33.34 8.67
CA MET A 72 9.10 -32.84 8.89
C MET A 72 8.20 -33.94 9.50
N LEU A 73 8.27 -35.16 8.96
CA LEU A 73 7.49 -36.30 9.49
C LEU A 73 7.94 -36.70 10.90
N THR A 74 9.21 -36.57 11.22
CA THR A 74 9.73 -36.80 12.58
C THR A 74 9.21 -35.76 13.57
N ILE A 75 9.22 -34.47 13.21
CA ILE A 75 8.61 -33.42 14.04
C ILE A 75 7.13 -33.72 14.26
N ARG A 76 6.40 -34.12 13.21
CA ARG A 76 4.98 -34.55 13.32
C ARG A 76 4.80 -35.73 14.30
N ARG A 77 5.68 -36.74 14.26
CA ARG A 77 5.65 -37.86 15.22
C ARG A 77 5.88 -37.37 16.66
N CYS A 78 6.83 -36.47 16.86
CA CYS A 78 7.10 -35.85 18.16
C CYS A 78 5.89 -35.09 18.70
N LEU A 79 5.27 -34.24 17.88
CA LEU A 79 4.05 -33.50 18.26
C LEU A 79 2.91 -34.45 18.62
N ASN A 80 2.69 -35.51 17.82
CA ASN A 80 1.69 -36.53 18.13
C ASN A 80 1.95 -37.24 19.46
N ALA A 81 3.21 -37.59 19.75
CA ALA A 81 3.57 -38.25 20.99
C ALA A 81 3.30 -37.36 22.21
N CYS A 82 3.56 -36.05 22.09
CA CYS A 82 3.19 -35.07 23.12
C CYS A 82 1.68 -35.04 23.33
N ILE A 83 0.88 -35.00 22.25
CA ILE A 83 -0.60 -35.04 22.31
C ILE A 83 -1.12 -36.30 23.00
N GLN A 84 -0.67 -37.47 22.56
CA GLN A 84 -1.15 -38.74 23.11
C GLN A 84 -0.83 -38.89 24.59
N ARG A 85 0.33 -38.39 25.03
CA ARG A 85 0.72 -38.42 26.43
C ARG A 85 -0.18 -37.54 27.30
N ALA A 86 -0.47 -36.30 26.88
CA ALA A 86 -1.40 -35.46 27.65
C ALA A 86 -2.82 -36.04 27.66
N ILE A 87 -3.26 -36.74 26.61
CA ILE A 87 -4.56 -37.42 26.62
C ILE A 87 -4.56 -38.54 27.66
N LYS A 88 -3.49 -39.36 27.72
CA LYS A 88 -3.34 -40.42 28.72
C LYS A 88 -3.26 -39.88 30.16
N GLU A 89 -2.51 -38.80 30.37
CA GLU A 89 -2.40 -38.13 31.68
C GLU A 89 -3.74 -37.52 32.16
N ASN A 90 -4.68 -37.24 31.25
CA ASN A 90 -6.02 -36.71 31.58
C ASN A 90 -7.11 -37.79 31.70
N GLN A 91 -6.81 -39.08 31.46
CA GLN A 91 -7.78 -40.19 31.46
C GLN A 91 -7.73 -41.09 32.70
N ASP A 92 -7.03 -40.65 33.76
CA ASP A 92 -6.87 -41.26 35.10
C ASP A 92 -6.03 -42.55 35.21
N ASP A 93 -5.57 -42.75 36.46
CA ASP A 93 -4.82 -43.86 37.04
C ASP A 93 -5.06 -45.25 36.41
N ASP A 94 -3.98 -46.04 36.41
CA ASP A 94 -3.92 -47.47 36.06
C ASP A 94 -4.18 -47.82 34.59
N GLU A 95 -3.10 -47.85 33.80
CA GLU A 95 -2.69 -49.06 33.07
C GLU A 95 -1.30 -48.85 32.45
N GLU A 96 -0.28 -49.42 33.10
CA GLU A 96 1.03 -49.71 32.49
C GLU A 96 0.81 -50.59 31.26
N SER A 97 0.78 -49.97 30.08
CA SER A 97 0.95 -50.68 28.82
C SER A 97 2.32 -50.39 28.24
N GLU A 98 3.22 -51.34 28.47
CA GLU A 98 4.51 -51.50 27.80
C GLU A 98 4.37 -51.34 26.28
N LYS A 99 4.94 -50.25 25.74
CA LYS A 99 5.50 -50.22 24.37
C LYS A 99 6.78 -49.41 24.37
N GLU A 100 7.87 -50.13 24.59
CA GLU A 100 9.25 -49.70 24.37
C GLU A 100 9.45 -49.24 22.92
N ASN A 101 9.40 -47.94 22.73
CA ASN A 101 10.24 -47.16 21.81
C ASN A 101 10.04 -45.68 22.21
N ILE A 102 10.44 -45.38 23.44
CA ILE A 102 10.26 -44.07 24.08
C ILE A 102 11.52 -43.25 23.80
N SER A 103 11.46 -42.37 22.81
CA SER A 103 12.48 -41.34 22.57
C SER A 103 12.61 -40.45 23.82
N MET A 104 13.84 -40.09 24.21
CA MET A 104 14.14 -39.19 25.35
C MET A 104 13.42 -37.84 25.26
N LEU A 105 13.07 -37.41 24.05
CA LEU A 105 12.33 -36.19 23.79
C LEU A 105 10.93 -36.17 24.41
N ASN A 106 10.32 -37.36 24.59
CA ASN A 106 9.03 -37.51 25.25
C ASN A 106 9.09 -37.19 26.75
N ASN A 107 10.26 -37.12 27.39
CA ASN A 107 10.34 -36.75 28.80
C ASN A 107 10.59 -35.24 29.01
N VAL A 108 10.99 -34.52 27.96
CA VAL A 108 11.42 -33.10 28.04
C VAL A 108 10.36 -32.14 27.49
N LEU A 109 9.62 -32.52 26.45
CA LEU A 109 8.58 -31.68 25.87
C LEU A 109 7.20 -32.00 26.45
N SER A 110 6.40 -30.96 26.71
CA SER A 110 4.98 -31.07 27.07
C SER A 110 4.15 -30.16 26.17
N ILE A 111 2.88 -30.50 25.94
CA ILE A 111 1.94 -29.63 25.22
C ILE A 111 1.79 -28.26 25.90
N ASN A 112 2.00 -28.23 27.21
CA ASN A 112 1.95 -27.00 28.01
C ASN A 112 3.13 -26.06 27.70
N ASP A 113 4.22 -26.55 27.10
CA ASP A 113 5.28 -25.70 26.54
C ASP A 113 4.87 -25.18 25.16
N VAL A 114 3.95 -24.21 25.19
CA VAL A 114 3.40 -23.55 24.00
C VAL A 114 4.50 -22.97 23.12
N ALA A 115 5.58 -22.44 23.71
CA ALA A 115 6.67 -21.83 22.95
C ALA A 115 7.43 -22.85 22.10
N SER A 116 7.75 -24.02 22.66
CA SER A 116 8.40 -25.10 21.90
C SER A 116 7.46 -25.71 20.86
N MET A 117 6.19 -25.94 21.21
CA MET A 117 5.19 -26.49 20.28
C MET A 117 4.96 -25.57 19.08
N ALA A 118 4.77 -24.26 19.32
CA ALA A 118 4.67 -23.26 18.27
C ALA A 118 5.91 -23.24 17.39
N SER A 119 7.12 -23.26 17.99
CA SER A 119 8.38 -23.24 17.23
C SER A 119 8.56 -24.48 16.36
N LEU A 120 8.15 -25.66 16.82
CA LEU A 120 8.18 -26.90 16.02
C LEU A 120 7.20 -26.84 14.83
N LEU A 121 6.01 -26.29 15.04
CA LEU A 121 5.02 -26.07 13.97
C LEU A 121 5.55 -25.05 12.95
N GLU A 122 6.13 -23.93 13.41
CA GLU A 122 6.78 -22.92 12.56
C GLU A 122 7.92 -23.53 11.73
N ILE A 123 8.79 -24.32 12.35
CA ILE A 123 9.87 -25.01 11.64
C ILE A 123 9.31 -25.98 10.60
N THR A 124 8.24 -26.71 10.92
CA THR A 124 7.57 -27.60 9.95
C THR A 124 7.08 -26.82 8.73
N VAL A 125 6.47 -25.64 8.94
CA VAL A 125 6.03 -24.74 7.88
C VAL A 125 7.22 -24.24 7.04
N ILE A 126 8.31 -23.83 7.68
CA ILE A 126 9.54 -23.36 7.02
C ILE A 126 10.15 -24.46 6.14
N LEU A 127 10.27 -25.67 6.70
CA LEU A 127 10.81 -26.84 6.00
C LEU A 127 9.95 -27.19 4.79
N TRP A 128 8.62 -27.28 4.95
CA TRP A 128 7.72 -27.54 3.82
C TRP A 128 7.91 -26.52 2.71
N ARG A 129 7.93 -25.23 3.05
CA ARG A 129 8.12 -24.14 2.07
C ARG A 129 9.45 -24.25 1.34
N SER A 130 10.52 -24.66 2.03
CA SER A 130 11.85 -24.80 1.43
C SER A 130 11.93 -25.92 0.38
N ILE A 131 11.11 -26.96 0.50
CA ILE A 131 11.07 -28.08 -0.45
C ILE A 131 9.82 -28.12 -1.32
N HIS A 132 8.96 -27.09 -1.26
CA HIS A 132 7.68 -27.05 -1.98
C HIS A 132 7.84 -27.37 -3.48
N LYS A 133 8.81 -26.71 -4.14
CA LYS A 133 9.10 -26.96 -5.56
C LYS A 133 9.52 -28.41 -5.80
N ALA A 134 10.34 -29.00 -4.93
CA ALA A 134 10.77 -30.39 -5.08
C ALA A 134 9.60 -31.37 -4.89
N LEU A 135 8.68 -31.08 -3.97
CA LEU A 135 7.45 -31.85 -3.79
C LEU A 135 6.53 -31.75 -5.00
N ASP A 136 6.39 -30.58 -5.62
CA ASP A 136 5.57 -30.41 -6.84
C ASP A 136 6.09 -31.22 -8.04
N HIS A 137 7.37 -31.59 -8.08
CA HIS A 137 7.94 -32.45 -9.12
C HIS A 137 7.82 -33.95 -8.79
N ASN A 138 7.34 -34.31 -7.59
CA ASN A 138 7.19 -35.70 -7.16
C ASN A 138 5.82 -35.90 -6.49
N GLU A 139 4.82 -36.21 -7.32
CA GLU A 139 3.42 -36.38 -6.89
C GLU A 139 3.24 -37.46 -5.83
N GLU A 140 4.01 -38.55 -5.86
CA GLU A 140 3.92 -39.60 -4.85
C GLU A 140 4.38 -39.10 -3.47
N ALA A 141 5.55 -38.46 -3.43
CA ALA A 141 6.10 -37.90 -2.20
C ALA A 141 5.21 -36.77 -1.65
N LYS A 142 4.68 -35.91 -2.52
CA LYS A 142 3.72 -34.86 -2.18
C LYS A 142 2.42 -35.45 -1.62
N GLY A 143 1.82 -36.41 -2.32
CA GLY A 143 0.59 -37.08 -1.87
C GLY A 143 0.78 -37.85 -0.55
N TYR A 144 1.94 -38.48 -0.34
CA TYR A 144 2.28 -39.10 0.93
C TYR A 144 2.39 -38.08 2.07
N THR A 145 3.13 -36.99 1.85
CA THR A 145 3.34 -35.92 2.85
C THR A 145 2.01 -35.26 3.22
N ILE A 146 1.19 -34.90 2.23
CA ILE A 146 -0.16 -34.34 2.42
C ILE A 146 -1.01 -35.28 3.27
N ARG A 147 -1.11 -36.57 2.93
CA ARG A 147 -1.93 -37.53 3.70
C ARG A 147 -1.50 -37.63 5.15
N LYS A 148 -0.19 -37.64 5.43
CA LYS A 148 0.34 -37.75 6.81
C LYS A 148 0.07 -36.51 7.65
N PHE A 149 0.12 -35.32 7.07
CA PHE A 149 -0.17 -34.08 7.81
C PHE A 149 -1.67 -33.80 7.91
N ALA A 150 -2.43 -34.06 6.84
CA ALA A 150 -3.88 -33.92 6.83
C ALA A 150 -4.55 -34.80 7.91
N SER A 151 -4.04 -36.02 8.15
CA SER A 151 -4.63 -36.93 9.13
C SER A 151 -4.50 -36.46 10.59
N VAL A 152 -3.54 -35.59 10.91
CA VAL A 152 -3.29 -35.13 12.29
C VAL A 152 -3.82 -33.73 12.55
N LEU A 153 -4.04 -32.95 11.48
CA LEU A 153 -4.40 -31.55 11.58
C LEU A 153 -5.72 -31.27 12.34
N PRO A 154 -6.78 -32.09 12.21
CA PRO A 154 -8.00 -31.91 12.99
C PRO A 154 -7.75 -31.98 14.51
N GLU A 155 -6.92 -32.92 14.94
CA GLU A 155 -6.55 -33.05 16.36
C GLU A 155 -5.66 -31.89 16.80
N TYR A 156 -4.74 -31.43 15.94
CA TYR A 156 -3.89 -30.27 16.25
C TYR A 156 -4.73 -29.00 16.47
N PHE A 157 -5.72 -28.74 15.61
CA PHE A 157 -6.66 -27.63 15.80
C PHE A 157 -7.55 -27.79 17.05
N LYS A 158 -7.77 -29.03 17.51
CA LYS A 158 -8.52 -29.30 18.74
C LYS A 158 -7.68 -29.04 19.98
N VAL A 159 -6.42 -29.45 19.98
CA VAL A 159 -5.53 -29.39 21.15
C VAL A 159 -4.85 -28.01 21.28
N PHE A 160 -4.26 -27.51 20.19
CA PHE A 160 -3.55 -26.23 20.23
C PHE A 160 -4.52 -25.08 20.03
N LYS A 161 -4.69 -24.25 21.07
CA LYS A 161 -5.59 -23.08 21.07
C LYS A 161 -4.87 -21.73 21.09
N ASP A 162 -3.60 -21.72 21.47
CA ASP A 162 -2.79 -20.50 21.49
C ASP A 162 -2.55 -19.97 20.07
N ASP A 163 -2.65 -18.65 19.89
CA ASP A 163 -2.50 -17.99 18.60
C ASP A 163 -1.14 -18.29 17.94
N ARG A 164 -0.07 -18.44 18.73
CA ARG A 164 1.27 -18.79 18.23
C ARG A 164 1.33 -20.18 17.61
N CYS A 165 0.46 -21.10 18.02
CA CYS A 165 0.31 -22.41 17.39
C CYS A 165 -0.72 -22.37 16.26
N MET A 166 -1.80 -21.60 16.41
CA MET A 166 -2.86 -21.52 15.41
C MET A 166 -2.37 -20.96 14.07
N ILE A 167 -1.54 -19.91 14.08
CA ILE A 167 -0.99 -19.31 12.85
C ILE A 167 -0.22 -20.35 12.00
N PRO A 168 0.82 -21.03 12.49
CA PRO A 168 1.54 -22.03 11.69
C PRO A 168 0.66 -23.23 11.33
N LEU A 169 -0.36 -23.59 12.12
CA LEU A 169 -1.31 -24.64 11.73
C LEU A 169 -2.18 -24.24 10.52
N VAL A 170 -2.67 -23.00 10.48
CA VAL A 170 -3.42 -22.49 9.31
C VAL A 170 -2.52 -22.36 8.10
N ILE A 171 -1.26 -21.94 8.26
CA ILE A 171 -0.29 -21.91 7.16
C ILE A 171 -0.02 -23.33 6.66
N LEU A 172 0.19 -24.29 7.55
CA LEU A 172 0.39 -25.70 7.18
C LEU A 172 -0.83 -26.26 6.44
N ALA A 173 -2.05 -25.93 6.91
CA ALA A 173 -3.30 -26.26 6.22
C ALA A 173 -3.32 -25.77 4.78
N SER A 174 -2.81 -24.55 4.54
CA SER A 174 -2.81 -23.91 3.23
C SER A 174 -1.85 -24.56 2.20
N PHE A 175 -0.92 -25.41 2.65
CA PHE A 175 -0.03 -26.18 1.76
C PHE A 175 -0.70 -27.46 1.23
N MET A 176 -1.91 -27.76 1.69
CA MET A 176 -2.68 -28.94 1.32
C MET A 176 -3.95 -28.52 0.59
N PRO A 177 -4.51 -29.36 -0.30
CA PRO A 177 -5.82 -29.12 -0.88
C PRO A 177 -6.91 -29.05 0.21
N ALA A 178 -7.89 -28.14 0.05
CA ALA A 178 -9.01 -28.01 0.99
C ALA A 178 -9.78 -29.32 1.24
N SER A 179 -9.83 -30.20 0.24
CA SER A 179 -10.47 -31.52 0.33
C SER A 179 -9.75 -32.51 1.25
N ALA A 180 -8.47 -32.30 1.55
CA ALA A 180 -7.71 -33.16 2.46
C ALA A 180 -8.06 -32.92 3.94
N ILE A 181 -8.62 -31.75 4.27
CA ILE A 181 -8.89 -31.30 5.65
C ILE A 181 -10.29 -30.66 5.79
N PRO A 182 -11.36 -31.40 5.44
CA PRO A 182 -12.72 -30.86 5.35
C PRO A 182 -13.27 -30.30 6.67
N THR A 183 -12.84 -30.86 7.81
CA THR A 183 -13.26 -30.39 9.15
C THR A 183 -12.83 -28.96 9.44
N PHE A 184 -11.70 -28.54 8.88
CA PHE A 184 -11.22 -27.17 8.98
C PHE A 184 -11.70 -26.32 7.78
N SER A 185 -11.52 -26.81 6.55
CA SER A 185 -11.74 -26.02 5.33
C SER A 185 -13.18 -25.51 5.20
N CYS A 186 -14.18 -26.35 5.50
CA CYS A 186 -15.59 -25.96 5.47
C CYS A 186 -15.95 -24.87 6.50
N GLY A 187 -15.16 -24.73 7.56
CA GLY A 187 -15.38 -23.75 8.63
C GLY A 187 -14.72 -22.39 8.42
N VAL A 188 -13.77 -22.25 7.49
CA VAL A 188 -12.93 -21.03 7.39
C VAL A 188 -13.75 -19.78 7.06
N ILE A 189 -14.65 -19.87 6.06
CA ILE A 189 -15.55 -18.76 5.72
C ILE A 189 -16.49 -18.40 6.87
N SER A 190 -16.97 -19.41 7.61
CA SER A 190 -17.81 -19.19 8.79
C SER A 190 -17.03 -18.46 9.90
N LYS A 191 -15.76 -18.82 10.12
CA LYS A 191 -14.87 -18.12 11.06
C LYS A 191 -14.70 -16.66 10.67
N LEU A 192 -14.36 -16.37 9.40
CA LEU A 192 -14.25 -14.99 8.90
C LEU A 192 -15.56 -14.21 9.10
N ARG A 193 -16.70 -14.81 8.76
CA ARG A 193 -18.02 -14.19 8.94
C ARG A 193 -18.31 -13.84 10.41
N ASN A 194 -17.85 -14.66 11.35
CA ASN A 194 -18.14 -14.51 12.77
C ASN A 194 -17.15 -13.63 13.52
N LEU A 195 -16.06 -13.15 12.89
CA LEU A 195 -15.13 -12.21 13.52
C LEU A 195 -15.84 -10.91 13.94
N GLU A 196 -15.44 -10.36 15.08
CA GLU A 196 -16.00 -9.12 15.61
C GLU A 196 -15.69 -7.92 14.70
N LYS A 197 -16.50 -6.85 14.79
CA LYS A 197 -16.19 -5.59 14.10
C LYS A 197 -14.90 -5.02 14.68
N GLY A 198 -13.99 -4.54 13.82
CA GLY A 198 -12.67 -4.06 14.24
C GLY A 198 -11.68 -5.17 14.60
N ALA A 199 -11.87 -6.40 14.09
CA ALA A 199 -10.92 -7.48 14.29
C ALA A 199 -9.54 -7.15 13.68
N ASP A 200 -8.48 -7.40 14.44
CA ASP A 200 -7.10 -7.19 14.01
C ASP A 200 -6.75 -8.01 12.76
N GLU A 201 -5.87 -7.46 11.90
CA GLU A 201 -5.41 -8.12 10.67
C GLU A 201 -4.92 -9.55 10.91
N ASN A 202 -4.20 -9.78 12.00
CA ASN A 202 -3.67 -11.09 12.39
C ASN A 202 -4.74 -12.19 12.53
N LYS A 203 -6.00 -11.82 12.82
CA LYS A 203 -7.11 -12.77 13.01
C LYS A 203 -7.70 -13.26 11.70
N TYR A 204 -7.61 -12.48 10.62
CA TYR A 204 -8.18 -12.83 9.31
C TYR A 204 -7.13 -13.10 8.23
N SER A 205 -5.96 -12.47 8.28
CA SER A 205 -4.93 -12.50 7.23
C SER A 205 -4.55 -13.93 6.82
N THR A 206 -4.20 -14.77 7.79
CA THR A 206 -3.79 -16.16 7.54
C THR A 206 -4.94 -17.02 7.01
N LEU A 207 -6.19 -16.72 7.39
CA LEU A 207 -7.37 -17.41 6.88
C LEU A 207 -7.66 -17.00 5.42
N ILE A 208 -7.51 -15.72 5.09
CA ILE A 208 -7.64 -15.21 3.72
C ILE A 208 -6.56 -15.81 2.82
N ASP A 209 -5.30 -15.80 3.26
CA ASP A 209 -4.18 -16.45 2.56
C ASP A 209 -4.48 -17.94 2.26
N CYS A 210 -5.05 -18.63 3.25
CA CYS A 210 -5.42 -20.05 3.14
C CYS A 210 -6.47 -20.26 2.04
N LEU A 211 -7.55 -19.48 2.07
CA LEU A 211 -8.60 -19.51 1.05
C LEU A 211 -8.09 -19.14 -0.34
N CYS A 212 -7.18 -18.15 -0.45
CA CYS A 212 -6.57 -17.77 -1.72
C CYS A 212 -5.76 -18.93 -2.31
N ARG A 213 -4.93 -19.60 -1.50
CA ARG A 213 -4.16 -20.80 -1.92
C ARG A 213 -5.04 -21.97 -2.32
N TRP A 214 -6.23 -22.09 -1.73
CA TRP A 214 -7.23 -23.09 -2.14
C TRP A 214 -8.05 -22.70 -3.37
N GLY A 215 -7.82 -21.53 -3.97
CA GLY A 215 -8.63 -21.03 -5.08
C GLY A 215 -10.06 -20.64 -4.69
N GLN A 216 -10.31 -20.39 -3.39
CA GLN A 216 -11.62 -20.12 -2.81
C GLN A 216 -11.87 -18.63 -2.53
N VAL A 217 -11.05 -17.73 -3.09
CA VAL A 217 -11.20 -16.28 -2.97
C VAL A 217 -12.59 -15.78 -3.42
N GLY A 218 -13.26 -16.49 -4.33
CA GLY A 218 -14.63 -16.19 -4.74
C GLY A 218 -15.65 -16.18 -3.58
N HIS A 219 -15.46 -17.03 -2.57
CA HIS A 219 -16.33 -17.03 -1.39
C HIS A 219 -16.08 -15.82 -0.48
N ILE A 220 -14.85 -15.31 -0.44
CA ILE A 220 -14.52 -14.06 0.25
C ILE A 220 -15.20 -12.89 -0.48
N MET A 221 -15.10 -12.85 -1.81
CA MET A 221 -15.75 -11.82 -2.62
C MET A 221 -17.27 -11.82 -2.45
N GLU A 222 -17.90 -13.00 -2.42
CA GLU A 222 -19.34 -13.12 -2.15
C GLU A 222 -19.70 -12.54 -0.79
N LEU A 223 -18.94 -12.88 0.26
CA LEU A 223 -19.12 -12.31 1.60
C LEU A 223 -18.96 -10.77 1.62
N ILE A 224 -17.95 -10.24 0.91
CA ILE A 224 -17.72 -8.81 0.78
C ILE A 224 -18.89 -8.13 0.07
N CYS A 225 -19.32 -8.68 -1.07
CA CYS A 225 -20.44 -8.12 -1.84
C CYS A 225 -21.73 -8.12 -1.03
N ASP A 226 -22.00 -9.20 -0.31
CA ASP A 226 -23.18 -9.36 0.55
C ASP A 226 -23.18 -8.28 1.65
N TRP A 227 -22.10 -8.14 2.41
CA TRP A 227 -21.99 -7.13 3.49
C TRP A 227 -22.05 -5.69 2.98
N ILE A 228 -21.40 -5.36 1.86
CA ILE A 228 -21.44 -4.00 1.32
C ILE A 228 -22.82 -3.70 0.71
N SER A 229 -23.43 -4.65 -0.02
CA SER A 229 -24.74 -4.41 -0.65
C SER A 229 -25.85 -4.20 0.37
N ASP A 230 -25.83 -4.96 1.48
CA ASP A 230 -26.82 -4.80 2.55
C ASP A 230 -26.69 -3.45 3.27
N GLU A 231 -25.48 -2.87 3.32
CA GLU A 231 -25.28 -1.51 3.81
C GLU A 231 -25.78 -0.50 2.77
N MET A 232 -25.27 -0.55 1.54
CA MET A 232 -25.50 0.48 0.51
C MET A 232 -26.93 0.48 -0.06
N THR A 233 -27.68 -0.61 0.12
CA THR A 233 -29.11 -0.70 -0.25
C THR A 233 -29.94 -1.13 0.96
N PRO A 234 -30.39 -0.19 1.81
CA PRO A 234 -31.31 -0.56 2.88
C PRO A 234 -32.56 -1.17 2.23
N ARG A 235 -32.81 -2.46 2.50
CA ARG A 235 -34.02 -3.13 2.03
C ARG A 235 -35.20 -2.31 2.49
N LYS A 236 -35.95 -1.73 1.55
CA LYS A 236 -37.34 -1.34 1.79
C LYS A 236 -38.01 -2.56 2.39
N SER A 237 -38.65 -2.40 3.54
CA SER A 237 -39.39 -3.44 4.23
C SER A 237 -40.56 -3.91 3.36
N ASN A 238 -40.29 -4.73 2.36
CA ASN A 238 -41.32 -5.44 1.64
C ASN A 238 -41.57 -6.73 2.40
N THR A 239 -42.66 -6.69 3.16
CA THR A 239 -43.37 -7.87 3.61
C THR A 239 -43.66 -8.78 2.40
N ALA A 240 -43.48 -10.09 2.64
CA ALA A 240 -43.82 -11.21 1.75
C ALA A 240 -42.96 -11.41 0.48
N SER A 241 -42.03 -12.37 0.55
CA SER A 241 -42.02 -13.50 -0.41
C SER A 241 -41.10 -14.65 0.05
N GLU A 242 -41.74 -15.82 0.18
CA GLU A 242 -41.24 -17.20 0.07
C GLU A 242 -40.17 -17.74 1.04
N ARG A 243 -40.68 -18.65 1.89
CA ARG A 243 -39.96 -19.63 2.72
C ARG A 243 -38.83 -20.31 1.94
N ARG A 244 -37.59 -19.91 2.23
CA ARG A 244 -36.44 -20.83 2.28
C ARG A 244 -36.07 -21.01 3.74
N VAL A 245 -36.01 -22.26 4.20
CA VAL A 245 -35.50 -22.62 5.52
C VAL A 245 -34.03 -22.19 5.57
N ARG A 246 -33.78 -20.98 6.07
CA ARG A 246 -32.45 -20.46 6.38
C ARG A 246 -32.25 -20.64 7.87
N ILE A 247 -31.26 -21.44 8.24
CA ILE A 247 -30.73 -21.55 9.59
C ILE A 247 -30.51 -20.12 10.11
N GLN A 248 -31.10 -19.80 11.27
CA GLN A 248 -30.95 -18.53 11.98
C GLN A 248 -29.48 -18.37 12.42
N VAL A 249 -28.61 -17.98 11.49
CA VAL A 249 -27.35 -17.32 11.84
C VAL A 249 -27.68 -15.83 11.83
N THR A 250 -27.48 -15.17 12.97
CA THR A 250 -27.64 -13.72 13.13
C THR A 250 -26.81 -13.02 12.07
N TYR A 251 -27.47 -12.65 10.97
CA TYR A 251 -26.83 -12.02 9.83
C TYR A 251 -26.67 -10.54 10.16
N GLN A 252 -25.59 -10.21 10.87
CA GLN A 252 -25.20 -8.82 11.07
C GLN A 252 -24.26 -8.44 9.92
N SER A 253 -24.64 -7.42 9.13
CA SER A 253 -23.75 -6.87 8.12
C SER A 253 -22.52 -6.21 8.77
N LYS A 254 -21.35 -6.42 8.16
CA LYS A 254 -20.05 -5.92 8.65
C LYS A 254 -19.27 -5.25 7.50
N PRO A 255 -19.73 -4.08 7.01
CA PRO A 255 -19.13 -3.43 5.84
C PRO A 255 -17.67 -3.02 6.07
N GLU A 256 -17.31 -2.52 7.26
CA GLU A 256 -15.92 -2.15 7.59
C GLU A 256 -14.97 -3.34 7.45
N LEU A 257 -15.33 -4.50 8.03
CA LEU A 257 -14.55 -5.72 7.94
C LEU A 257 -14.50 -6.27 6.50
N ALA A 258 -15.55 -6.07 5.71
CA ALA A 258 -15.55 -6.38 4.27
C ALA A 258 -14.48 -5.58 3.52
N LEU A 259 -14.38 -4.27 3.82
CA LEU A 259 -13.38 -3.39 3.23
C LEU A 259 -11.96 -3.75 3.71
N ASP A 260 -11.79 -4.11 4.98
CA ASP A 260 -10.50 -4.60 5.50
C ASP A 260 -10.03 -5.85 4.74
N TYR A 261 -10.94 -6.80 4.48
CA TYR A 261 -10.60 -8.00 3.69
C TYR A 261 -10.22 -7.66 2.26
N LEU A 262 -10.96 -6.76 1.60
CA LEU A 262 -10.65 -6.35 0.24
C LEU A 262 -9.30 -5.60 0.16
N GLU A 263 -9.04 -4.71 1.11
CA GLU A 263 -7.79 -3.97 1.21
C GLU A 263 -6.59 -4.91 1.42
N TYR A 264 -6.74 -5.91 2.29
CA TYR A 264 -5.74 -6.96 2.49
C TYR A 264 -5.48 -7.75 1.20
N LEU A 265 -6.54 -8.14 0.49
CA LEU A 265 -6.45 -8.86 -0.80
C LEU A 265 -5.69 -8.05 -1.86
N LEU A 266 -5.95 -6.74 -1.98
CA LEU A 266 -5.33 -5.89 -3.00
C LEU A 266 -3.86 -5.53 -2.67
N THR A 267 -3.53 -5.44 -1.39
CA THR A 267 -2.19 -5.05 -0.93
C THR A 267 -1.17 -6.18 -1.04
N HIS A 268 -1.59 -7.43 -0.84
CA HIS A 268 -0.70 -8.60 -0.86
C HIS A 268 -0.64 -9.22 -2.27
N SER A 269 0.55 -9.30 -2.87
CA SER A 269 0.74 -9.73 -4.27
C SER A 269 0.08 -11.06 -4.62
N MET A 270 0.33 -12.12 -3.83
CA MET A 270 -0.28 -13.45 -4.07
C MET A 270 -1.81 -13.39 -4.00
N ASN A 271 -2.36 -12.69 -3.02
CA ASN A 271 -3.81 -12.58 -2.83
C ASN A 271 -4.46 -11.76 -3.93
N ARG A 272 -3.79 -10.69 -4.38
CA ARG A 272 -4.21 -9.89 -5.52
C ARG A 272 -4.25 -10.71 -6.79
N ASP A 273 -3.24 -11.54 -7.04
CA ASP A 273 -3.21 -12.43 -8.21
C ASP A 273 -4.35 -13.46 -8.15
N CYS A 274 -4.64 -14.01 -6.96
CA CYS A 274 -5.80 -14.89 -6.76
C CYS A 274 -7.12 -14.16 -7.04
N LEU A 275 -7.31 -12.95 -6.49
CA LEU A 275 -8.51 -12.13 -6.70
C LEU A 275 -8.72 -11.83 -8.19
N LEU A 276 -7.68 -11.36 -8.89
CA LEU A 276 -7.73 -11.02 -10.31
C LEU A 276 -7.86 -12.24 -11.23
N SER A 277 -7.73 -13.45 -10.70
CA SER A 277 -7.97 -14.70 -11.43
C SER A 277 -9.44 -15.16 -11.38
N VAL A 278 -10.29 -14.49 -10.58
CA VAL A 278 -11.73 -14.77 -10.51
C VAL A 278 -12.42 -14.34 -11.82
N PRO A 279 -13.51 -15.01 -12.25
CA PRO A 279 -14.23 -14.62 -13.47
C PRO A 279 -14.61 -13.14 -13.50
N LYS A 280 -14.33 -12.49 -14.65
CA LYS A 280 -14.58 -11.05 -14.90
C LYS A 280 -15.96 -10.57 -14.46
N LYS A 281 -17.01 -11.38 -14.67
CA LYS A 281 -18.39 -11.06 -14.25
C LYS A 281 -18.48 -10.80 -12.74
N LYS A 282 -17.81 -11.59 -11.90
CA LYS A 282 -17.79 -11.40 -10.44
C LYS A 282 -16.97 -10.18 -10.04
N LEU A 283 -15.85 -9.91 -10.73
CA LEU A 283 -15.04 -8.71 -10.49
C LEU A 283 -15.82 -7.43 -10.84
N ASN A 284 -16.54 -7.42 -11.96
CA ASN A 284 -17.40 -6.30 -12.34
C ASN A 284 -18.58 -6.12 -11.35
N GLN A 285 -19.10 -7.21 -10.79
CA GLN A 285 -20.10 -7.11 -9.73
C GLN A 285 -19.52 -6.46 -8.47
N LEU A 286 -18.33 -6.85 -8.04
CA LEU A 286 -17.65 -6.22 -6.91
C LEU A 286 -17.40 -4.73 -7.17
N LEU A 287 -16.89 -4.39 -8.36
CA LEU A 287 -16.68 -3.00 -8.76
C LEU A 287 -17.99 -2.20 -8.72
N LYS A 288 -19.09 -2.75 -9.23
CA LYS A 288 -20.41 -2.12 -9.19
C LYS A 288 -20.91 -1.89 -7.75
N VAL A 289 -20.72 -2.87 -6.87
CA VAL A 289 -21.12 -2.78 -5.45
C VAL A 289 -20.34 -1.67 -4.73
N LEU A 290 -19.03 -1.58 -4.97
CA LEU A 290 -18.21 -0.49 -4.42
C LEU A 290 -18.57 0.87 -5.05
N GLY A 291 -18.88 0.89 -6.35
CA GLY A 291 -19.24 2.11 -7.08
C GLY A 291 -20.52 2.79 -6.57
N ALA A 292 -21.44 2.05 -5.94
CA ALA A 292 -22.62 2.60 -5.27
C ALA A 292 -22.26 3.62 -4.16
N ALA A 293 -21.02 3.61 -3.67
CA ALA A 293 -20.51 4.64 -2.78
C ALA A 293 -20.63 6.05 -3.36
N LYS A 294 -20.51 6.24 -4.69
CA LYS A 294 -20.65 7.57 -5.33
C LYS A 294 -22.04 8.16 -5.12
N ASP A 295 -23.08 7.35 -5.28
CA ASP A 295 -24.47 7.78 -5.13
C ASP A 295 -24.78 8.17 -3.68
N ILE A 296 -24.21 7.42 -2.72
CA ILE A 296 -24.37 7.69 -1.29
C ILE A 296 -23.60 8.94 -0.88
N LEU A 297 -22.34 9.11 -1.32
CA LEU A 297 -21.57 10.32 -1.08
C LEU A 297 -22.25 11.56 -1.65
N GLY A 298 -22.76 11.47 -2.89
CA GLY A 298 -23.53 12.54 -3.51
C GLY A 298 -24.82 12.88 -2.74
N SER A 299 -25.45 11.88 -2.12
CA SER A 299 -26.64 12.08 -1.27
C SER A 299 -26.28 12.70 0.09
N ILE A 300 -25.18 12.25 0.71
CA ILE A 300 -24.65 12.82 1.97
C ILE A 300 -24.35 14.31 1.78
N MET A 301 -23.71 14.67 0.67
CA MET A 301 -23.36 16.07 0.39
C MET A 301 -24.59 16.95 0.14
N LYS A 302 -25.68 16.41 -0.41
CA LYS A 302 -26.94 17.15 -0.65
C LYS A 302 -27.87 17.25 0.57
N ALA A 303 -27.63 16.46 1.63
CA ALA A 303 -28.55 16.38 2.76
C ALA A 303 -28.38 17.58 3.71
N THR A 304 -29.36 18.47 3.78
CA THR A 304 -29.38 19.70 4.61
C THR A 304 -29.84 19.48 6.07
N GLY A 305 -29.79 18.23 6.56
CA GLY A 305 -29.99 17.91 7.98
C GLY A 305 -31.30 17.20 8.35
N ALA A 306 -31.18 16.37 9.41
CA ALA A 306 -32.21 15.67 10.20
C ALA A 306 -32.95 14.44 9.63
N GLY A 307 -32.64 13.97 8.41
CA GLY A 307 -33.36 12.81 7.83
C GLY A 307 -32.52 11.72 7.15
N SER A 308 -31.19 11.84 7.05
CA SER A 308 -30.39 10.84 6.35
C SER A 308 -30.06 9.68 7.28
N HIS A 309 -30.43 8.45 6.88
CA HIS A 309 -29.88 7.22 7.47
C HIS A 309 -28.38 7.39 7.76
N SER A 310 -27.98 7.11 9.00
CA SER A 310 -26.62 7.32 9.49
C SER A 310 -25.64 6.34 8.83
N PHE A 311 -25.33 6.55 7.56
CA PHE A 311 -24.24 5.85 6.91
C PHE A 311 -22.93 6.31 7.53
N ASN A 312 -22.06 5.36 7.88
CA ASN A 312 -20.72 5.70 8.33
C ASN A 312 -19.95 6.31 7.15
N GLN A 313 -19.86 7.64 7.11
CA GLN A 313 -19.17 8.42 6.08
C GLN A 313 -17.76 7.87 5.80
N ALA A 314 -17.01 7.51 6.84
CA ALA A 314 -15.67 6.95 6.70
C ALA A 314 -15.69 5.63 5.92
N THR A 315 -16.66 4.74 6.21
CA THR A 315 -16.84 3.47 5.49
C THR A 315 -17.18 3.69 4.03
N VAL A 316 -18.05 4.66 3.72
CA VAL A 316 -18.43 4.96 2.33
C VAL A 316 -17.25 5.53 1.54
N VAL A 317 -16.47 6.43 2.14
CA VAL A 317 -15.25 6.94 1.50
C VAL A 317 -14.23 5.82 1.29
N ARG A 318 -14.04 4.92 2.26
CA ARG A 318 -13.17 3.74 2.07
C ARG A 318 -13.64 2.84 0.92
N ALA A 319 -14.95 2.64 0.77
CA ALA A 319 -15.51 1.90 -0.36
C ALA A 319 -15.24 2.60 -1.70
N PHE A 320 -15.36 3.94 -1.76
CA PHE A 320 -14.99 4.73 -2.93
C PHE A 320 -13.48 4.63 -3.25
N THR A 321 -12.61 4.68 -2.24
CA THR A 321 -11.16 4.46 -2.42
C THR A 321 -10.87 3.09 -3.03
N LEU A 322 -11.51 2.04 -2.51
CA LEU A 322 -11.32 0.67 -3.02
C LEU A 322 -11.95 0.49 -4.40
N TYR A 323 -13.04 1.19 -4.73
CA TYR A 323 -13.58 1.26 -6.10
C TYR A 323 -12.53 1.83 -7.07
N CYS A 324 -11.97 3.00 -6.76
CA CYS A 324 -10.97 3.66 -7.60
C CYS A 324 -9.71 2.78 -7.78
N ARG A 325 -9.19 2.19 -6.70
CA ARG A 325 -8.02 1.30 -6.75
C ARG A 325 -8.31 0.01 -7.53
N LEU A 326 -9.49 -0.60 -7.34
CA LEU A 326 -9.88 -1.81 -8.05
C LEU A 326 -9.97 -1.56 -9.57
N SER A 327 -10.47 -0.40 -10.00
CA SER A 327 -10.49 -0.02 -11.42
C SER A 327 -9.09 -0.08 -12.06
N ILE A 328 -8.05 0.39 -11.39
CA ILE A 328 -6.67 0.30 -11.88
C ILE A 328 -6.20 -1.15 -11.97
N HIS A 329 -6.46 -1.95 -10.92
CA HIS A 329 -6.06 -3.36 -10.94
C HIS A 329 -6.75 -4.15 -12.06
N LEU A 330 -8.02 -3.83 -12.36
CA LEU A 330 -8.74 -4.42 -13.47
C LEU A 330 -8.23 -3.90 -14.83
N GLN A 331 -7.91 -2.61 -14.94
CA GLN A 331 -7.28 -2.05 -16.14
C GLN A 331 -5.94 -2.73 -16.44
N HIS A 332 -5.12 -2.96 -15.40
CA HIS A 332 -3.87 -3.70 -15.56
C HIS A 332 -4.11 -5.14 -16.03
N LYS A 333 -5.06 -5.84 -15.42
CA LYS A 333 -5.33 -7.26 -15.71
C LYS A 333 -5.92 -7.48 -17.10
N PHE A 334 -6.80 -6.58 -17.55
CA PHE A 334 -7.55 -6.69 -18.80
C PHE A 334 -7.13 -5.64 -19.84
N SER A 335 -5.88 -5.19 -19.80
CA SER A 335 -5.35 -4.13 -20.68
C SER A 335 -5.49 -4.46 -22.17
N SER A 336 -5.41 -5.73 -22.55
CA SER A 336 -5.58 -6.20 -23.93
C SER A 336 -7.00 -6.02 -24.48
N GLU A 337 -8.00 -5.80 -23.62
CA GLU A 337 -9.41 -5.68 -23.98
C GLU A 337 -9.86 -4.20 -24.10
N GLY A 338 -8.93 -3.25 -24.09
CA GLY A 338 -9.17 -1.82 -24.28
C GLY A 338 -9.29 -1.01 -22.98
N LYS A 339 -9.92 0.16 -23.06
CA LYS A 339 -9.92 1.21 -22.01
C LYS A 339 -11.10 1.15 -21.03
N VAL A 340 -11.74 -0.02 -20.88
CA VAL A 340 -13.04 -0.16 -20.18
C VAL A 340 -12.98 0.28 -18.71
N TYR A 341 -11.86 0.04 -18.01
CA TYR A 341 -11.78 0.37 -16.59
C TYR A 341 -11.18 1.76 -16.34
N LEU A 342 -10.40 2.27 -17.30
CA LEU A 342 -9.92 3.65 -17.28
C LEU A 342 -11.08 4.64 -17.49
N SER A 343 -12.06 4.31 -18.34
CA SER A 343 -13.25 5.14 -18.53
C SER A 343 -14.07 5.32 -17.25
N HIS A 344 -14.08 4.33 -16.34
CA HIS A 344 -14.71 4.49 -15.02
C HIS A 344 -14.03 5.54 -14.14
N LEU A 345 -12.73 5.75 -14.28
CA LEU A 345 -12.01 6.84 -13.63
C LEU A 345 -12.33 8.17 -14.31
N THR A 346 -12.36 8.23 -15.65
CA THR A 346 -12.79 9.43 -16.39
C THR A 346 -14.20 9.88 -16.01
N GLU A 347 -15.16 8.95 -15.97
CA GLU A 347 -16.54 9.19 -15.49
C GLU A 347 -16.58 9.63 -14.02
N THR A 348 -15.58 9.24 -13.23
CA THR A 348 -15.45 9.68 -11.83
C THR A 348 -14.92 11.10 -11.73
N GLY A 349 -13.97 11.50 -12.59
CA GLY A 349 -13.57 12.90 -12.75
C GLY A 349 -14.74 13.80 -13.10
N ALA A 350 -15.52 13.44 -14.13
CA ALA A 350 -16.71 14.20 -14.54
C ALA A 350 -17.78 14.27 -13.42
N TRP A 351 -17.93 13.20 -12.65
CA TRP A 351 -18.80 13.21 -11.47
C TRP A 351 -18.29 14.15 -10.37
N ILE A 352 -16.98 14.20 -10.12
CA ILE A 352 -16.37 15.13 -9.16
C ILE A 352 -16.66 16.57 -9.57
N GLU A 353 -16.43 16.94 -10.83
CA GLU A 353 -16.68 18.29 -11.33
C GLU A 353 -18.15 18.71 -11.17
N SER A 354 -19.08 17.80 -11.48
CA SER A 354 -20.51 18.11 -11.47
C SER A 354 -21.17 18.01 -10.08
N HIS A 355 -20.69 17.14 -9.20
CA HIS A 355 -21.36 16.81 -7.94
C HIS A 355 -20.55 17.11 -6.68
N VAL A 356 -19.21 17.18 -6.75
CA VAL A 356 -18.36 17.37 -5.57
C VAL A 356 -17.82 18.78 -5.52
N LEU A 357 -17.32 19.29 -6.64
CA LEU A 357 -16.70 20.61 -6.76
C LEU A 357 -17.61 21.78 -6.36
N PRO A 358 -18.94 21.77 -6.64
CA PRO A 358 -19.82 22.86 -6.21
C PRO A 358 -19.81 23.14 -4.71
N PHE A 359 -19.58 22.11 -3.88
CA PHE A 359 -19.53 22.26 -2.42
C PHE A 359 -18.24 22.91 -1.91
N ILE A 360 -17.18 22.88 -2.72
CA ILE A 360 -15.90 23.55 -2.45
C ILE A 360 -15.93 25.01 -2.91
N LEU A 361 -16.76 25.32 -3.92
CA LEU A 361 -16.95 26.65 -4.49
C LEU A 361 -17.81 27.59 -3.63
N MET A 362 -18.67 27.06 -2.74
CA MET A 362 -19.57 27.88 -1.92
C MET A 362 -18.78 28.87 -1.04
N HIS A 363 -19.05 30.16 -1.22
CA HIS A 363 -18.43 31.25 -0.46
C HIS A 363 -18.86 31.22 1.01
N GLU A 364 -18.00 31.74 1.89
CA GLU A 364 -18.21 31.88 3.35
C GLU A 364 -19.50 32.62 3.76
N GLN A 365 -20.27 33.16 2.81
CA GLN A 365 -21.52 33.89 3.06
C GLN A 365 -22.78 33.00 3.13
N GLU A 366 -22.72 31.74 2.69
CA GLU A 366 -23.83 30.78 2.92
C GLU A 366 -23.59 30.03 4.24
N GLU A 367 -24.04 30.64 5.35
CA GLU A 367 -23.95 30.17 6.76
C GLU A 367 -24.52 28.76 7.07
N ASN A 368 -24.83 27.94 6.07
CA ASN A 368 -25.47 26.62 6.24
C ASN A 368 -24.70 25.42 5.65
N VAL A 369 -23.50 25.59 5.11
CA VAL A 369 -22.68 24.43 4.71
C VAL A 369 -21.93 23.89 5.92
N LEU A 370 -22.32 22.70 6.38
CA LEU A 370 -21.63 22.00 7.48
C LEU A 370 -20.17 21.74 7.08
N GLU A 371 -19.21 22.17 7.90
CA GLU A 371 -17.75 22.01 7.70
C GLU A 371 -17.37 20.58 7.29
N GLN A 372 -18.10 19.61 7.84
CA GLN A 372 -18.01 18.19 7.50
C GLN A 372 -18.15 17.89 5.99
N HIS A 373 -19.03 18.59 5.25
CA HIS A 373 -19.18 18.37 3.80
C HIS A 373 -17.95 18.79 2.99
N ILE A 374 -17.26 19.85 3.42
CA ILE A 374 -16.03 20.32 2.80
C ILE A 374 -14.93 19.27 3.01
N GLU A 375 -14.78 18.76 4.22
CA GLU A 375 -13.80 17.70 4.53
C GLU A 375 -14.04 16.44 3.69
N VAL A 376 -15.30 16.00 3.55
CA VAL A 376 -15.65 14.86 2.69
C VAL A 376 -15.24 15.14 1.25
N SER A 377 -15.57 16.32 0.74
CA SER A 377 -15.30 16.72 -0.65
C SER A 377 -13.81 16.74 -0.95
N GLN A 378 -13.01 17.30 -0.03
CA GLN A 378 -11.55 17.30 -0.11
C GLN A 378 -11.00 15.88 -0.11
N LEU A 379 -11.51 15.01 0.76
CA LEU A 379 -11.07 13.61 0.84
C LEU A 379 -11.40 12.83 -0.44
N ILE A 380 -12.60 13.01 -1.02
CA ILE A 380 -12.99 12.39 -2.29
C ILE A 380 -12.03 12.81 -3.41
N ILE A 381 -11.75 14.11 -3.54
CA ILE A 381 -10.84 14.64 -4.56
C ILE A 381 -9.43 14.10 -4.35
N GLN A 382 -8.94 14.12 -3.10
CA GLN A 382 -7.60 13.64 -2.78
C GLN A 382 -7.43 12.14 -3.10
N VAL A 383 -8.45 11.32 -2.79
CA VAL A 383 -8.46 9.89 -3.15
C VAL A 383 -8.41 9.72 -4.67
N TYR A 384 -9.26 10.43 -5.41
CA TYR A 384 -9.30 10.35 -6.87
C TYR A 384 -7.95 10.74 -7.49
N LEU A 385 -7.40 11.88 -7.10
CA LEU A 385 -6.14 12.39 -7.63
C LEU A 385 -4.97 11.44 -7.30
N THR A 386 -4.92 10.89 -6.09
CA THR A 386 -3.87 9.93 -5.69
C THR A 386 -3.93 8.66 -6.55
N VAL A 387 -5.14 8.14 -6.77
CA VAL A 387 -5.33 6.95 -7.62
C VAL A 387 -4.96 7.25 -9.07
N CYS A 388 -5.38 8.39 -9.63
CA CYS A 388 -5.01 8.78 -11.00
C CYS A 388 -3.49 8.96 -11.17
N LYS A 389 -2.83 9.57 -10.17
CA LYS A 389 -1.36 9.66 -10.11
C LYS A 389 -0.72 8.28 -10.15
N ASP A 390 -1.19 7.35 -9.31
CA ASP A 390 -0.67 5.98 -9.29
C ASP A 390 -0.90 5.24 -10.62
N ALA A 391 -2.03 5.48 -11.30
CA ALA A 391 -2.33 4.91 -12.61
C ALA A 391 -1.32 5.33 -13.68
N ILE A 392 -0.95 6.62 -13.68
CA ILE A 392 0.01 7.19 -14.63
C ILE A 392 1.41 6.67 -14.31
N MET A 393 1.81 6.67 -13.04
CA MET A 393 3.10 6.18 -12.55
C MET A 393 3.38 4.72 -12.97
N VAL A 394 2.35 3.87 -13.00
CA VAL A 394 2.49 2.46 -13.42
C VAL A 394 2.26 2.25 -14.93
N GLY A 395 2.14 3.33 -15.71
CA GLY A 395 2.03 3.29 -17.17
C GLY A 395 0.65 2.86 -17.70
N LEU A 396 -0.42 2.99 -16.91
CA LEU A 396 -1.79 2.63 -17.31
C LEU A 396 -2.63 3.83 -17.77
N GLY A 397 -2.21 5.05 -17.45
CA GLY A 397 -2.86 6.28 -17.93
C GLY A 397 -2.34 6.68 -19.30
N ASP A 398 -3.16 6.54 -20.33
CA ASP A 398 -2.85 7.02 -21.68
C ASP A 398 -3.03 8.54 -21.82
N THR A 399 -2.62 9.10 -22.95
CA THR A 399 -2.66 10.54 -23.24
C THR A 399 -4.08 11.13 -23.13
N GLU A 400 -5.10 10.40 -23.58
CA GLU A 400 -6.52 10.82 -23.50
C GLU A 400 -7.00 10.93 -22.05
N PHE A 401 -6.65 9.95 -21.21
CA PHE A 401 -6.94 9.99 -19.79
C PHE A 401 -6.16 11.08 -19.07
N GLN A 402 -4.88 11.26 -19.41
CA GLN A 402 -4.07 12.33 -18.83
C GLN A 402 -4.63 13.72 -19.18
N ALA A 403 -5.09 13.93 -20.42
CA ALA A 403 -5.71 15.19 -20.83
C ALA A 403 -6.99 15.48 -20.02
N HIS A 404 -7.89 14.49 -19.89
CA HIS A 404 -9.08 14.62 -19.03
C HIS A 404 -8.71 14.91 -17.57
N LEU A 405 -7.64 14.29 -17.06
CA LEU A 405 -7.19 14.54 -15.70
C LEU A 405 -6.68 15.98 -15.53
N LEU A 406 -5.94 16.52 -16.51
CA LEU A 406 -5.48 17.91 -16.49
C LEU A 406 -6.66 18.89 -16.47
N ASP A 407 -7.73 18.61 -17.24
CA ASP A 407 -8.96 19.43 -17.24
C ASP A 407 -9.64 19.42 -15.86
N VAL A 408 -9.79 18.24 -15.24
CA VAL A 408 -10.35 18.11 -13.89
C VAL A 408 -9.48 18.85 -12.86
N ILE A 409 -8.16 18.75 -12.97
CA ILE A 409 -7.22 19.47 -12.10
C ILE A 409 -7.37 20.98 -12.26
N LEU A 410 -7.52 21.46 -13.49
CA LEU A 410 -7.73 22.88 -13.77
C LEU A 410 -9.03 23.37 -13.12
N SER A 411 -10.12 22.63 -13.25
CA SER A 411 -11.40 22.90 -12.59
C SER A 411 -11.24 22.99 -11.06
N ILE A 412 -10.49 22.06 -10.45
CA ILE A 412 -10.22 22.07 -9.00
C ILE A 412 -9.40 23.31 -8.59
N MET A 413 -8.36 23.65 -9.36
CA MET A 413 -7.48 24.78 -9.09
C MET A 413 -8.15 26.15 -9.24
N GLN A 414 -9.23 26.24 -10.01
CA GLN A 414 -10.03 27.46 -10.12
C GLN A 414 -10.83 27.77 -8.84
N THR A 415 -10.99 26.80 -7.93
CA THR A 415 -11.67 27.00 -6.64
C THR A 415 -10.74 27.69 -5.62
N GLU A 416 -11.28 28.59 -4.79
CA GLU A 416 -10.46 29.27 -3.76
C GLU A 416 -9.85 28.29 -2.74
N ARG A 417 -10.52 27.16 -2.50
CA ARG A 417 -10.08 26.12 -1.58
C ARG A 417 -9.24 25.04 -2.23
N GLY A 418 -9.04 25.04 -3.56
CA GLY A 418 -8.30 24.00 -4.29
C GLY A 418 -6.84 23.80 -3.87
N CYS A 419 -6.27 24.73 -3.09
CA CYS A 419 -4.89 24.69 -2.60
C CYS A 419 -4.53 23.40 -1.84
N PHE A 420 -5.50 22.73 -1.19
CA PHE A 420 -5.24 21.53 -0.39
C PHE A 420 -4.61 20.37 -1.19
N CYS A 421 -4.89 20.30 -2.50
CA CYS A 421 -4.43 19.19 -3.35
C CYS A 421 -3.10 19.47 -4.06
N ILE A 422 -2.53 20.68 -3.93
CA ILE A 422 -1.31 21.10 -4.66
C ILE A 422 -0.14 20.11 -4.54
N PRO A 423 0.20 19.54 -3.35
CA PRO A 423 1.26 18.54 -3.26
C PRO A 423 1.02 17.34 -4.19
N THR A 424 -0.22 16.85 -4.27
CA THR A 424 -0.63 15.76 -5.15
C THR A 424 -0.59 16.17 -6.62
N LEU A 425 -0.99 17.40 -6.94
CA LEU A 425 -0.97 17.92 -8.30
C LEU A 425 0.45 18.00 -8.85
N LEU A 426 1.41 18.46 -8.05
CA LEU A 426 2.83 18.48 -8.44
C LEU A 426 3.34 17.07 -8.76
N CYS A 427 2.97 16.07 -7.95
CA CYS A 427 3.28 14.67 -8.27
C CYS A 427 2.62 14.23 -9.58
N ILE A 428 1.35 14.58 -9.83
CA ILE A 428 0.67 14.23 -11.09
C ILE A 428 1.38 14.84 -12.29
N LEU A 429 1.72 16.13 -12.24
CA LEU A 429 2.41 16.81 -13.35
C LEU A 429 3.78 16.15 -13.63
N LYS A 430 4.50 15.73 -12.58
CA LYS A 430 5.74 14.98 -12.70
C LYS A 430 5.51 13.63 -13.41
N GLU A 431 4.58 12.81 -12.92
CA GLU A 431 4.28 11.49 -13.51
C GLU A 431 3.80 11.62 -14.96
N ILE A 432 3.06 12.68 -15.28
CA ILE A 432 2.61 12.98 -16.63
C ILE A 432 3.78 13.26 -17.58
N ILE A 433 4.75 14.08 -17.16
CA ILE A 433 5.96 14.35 -17.96
C ILE A 433 6.73 13.05 -18.21
N GLU A 434 6.91 12.23 -17.18
CA GLU A 434 7.62 10.95 -17.28
C GLU A 434 6.88 9.96 -18.21
N ALA A 435 5.55 9.88 -18.11
CA ALA A 435 4.73 9.02 -18.96
C ALA A 435 4.75 9.48 -20.43
N SER A 436 4.65 10.78 -20.69
CA SER A 436 4.60 11.34 -22.05
C SER A 436 5.88 11.09 -22.86
N LEU A 437 7.01 10.88 -22.17
CA LEU A 437 8.31 10.64 -22.79
C LEU A 437 8.62 9.15 -22.98
N THR A 438 7.92 8.27 -22.25
CA THR A 438 8.00 6.81 -22.47
C THR A 438 7.04 6.34 -23.56
N GLN A 439 5.94 7.08 -23.76
CA GLN A 439 5.02 6.87 -24.86
C GLN A 439 5.57 7.64 -26.07
N ASN A 440 5.97 6.95 -27.15
CA ASN A 440 6.32 7.60 -28.41
C ASN A 440 5.06 8.27 -28.99
N ILE A 441 4.71 9.47 -28.53
CA ILE A 441 3.56 10.21 -29.05
C ILE A 441 3.83 10.49 -30.53
N ASP A 442 3.00 9.91 -31.40
CA ASP A 442 3.22 9.83 -32.86
C ASP A 442 3.22 11.20 -33.58
N THR A 443 2.82 12.29 -32.90
CA THR A 443 2.79 13.65 -33.45
C THR A 443 3.29 14.71 -32.47
N ASP A 444 4.23 15.53 -32.93
CA ASP A 444 4.89 16.64 -32.20
C ASP A 444 3.87 17.69 -31.67
N GLU A 445 2.76 17.89 -32.38
CA GLU A 445 1.74 18.91 -32.06
C GLU A 445 0.82 18.55 -30.88
N GLU A 446 0.41 17.28 -30.77
CA GLU A 446 -0.38 16.78 -29.63
C GLU A 446 0.45 16.80 -28.34
N LEU A 447 1.71 16.36 -28.43
CA LEU A 447 2.67 16.45 -27.33
C LEU A 447 2.88 17.90 -26.91
N ALA A 448 3.06 18.83 -27.86
CA ALA A 448 3.25 20.25 -27.55
C ALA A 448 2.03 20.88 -26.82
N THR A 449 0.81 20.58 -27.27
CA THR A 449 -0.44 21.06 -26.63
C THR A 449 -0.55 20.55 -25.19
N PHE A 450 -0.24 19.27 -25.01
CA PHE A 450 -0.30 18.60 -23.74
C PHE A 450 0.74 19.14 -22.74
N LEU A 451 1.97 19.32 -23.21
CA LEU A 451 3.08 19.93 -22.47
C LEU A 451 2.78 21.39 -22.08
N HIS A 452 2.13 22.15 -22.96
CA HIS A 452 1.66 23.50 -22.65
C HIS A 452 0.62 23.50 -21.52
N ALA A 453 -0.31 22.53 -21.49
CA ALA A 453 -1.27 22.40 -20.39
C ALA A 453 -0.58 22.12 -19.04
N VAL A 454 0.47 21.29 -19.03
CA VAL A 454 1.30 21.03 -17.85
C VAL A 454 1.97 22.32 -17.34
N GLN A 455 2.58 23.10 -18.24
CA GLN A 455 3.18 24.39 -17.89
C GLN A 455 2.14 25.37 -17.32
N ALA A 456 1.00 25.52 -17.99
CA ALA A 456 -0.07 26.42 -17.56
C ALA A 456 -0.59 26.06 -16.16
N LEU A 457 -0.75 24.77 -15.87
CA LEU A 457 -1.14 24.28 -14.54
C LEU A 457 -0.07 24.53 -13.49
N PHE A 458 1.21 24.34 -13.82
CA PHE A 458 2.32 24.67 -12.92
C PHE A 458 2.33 26.16 -12.54
N GLN A 459 2.09 27.05 -13.51
CA GLN A 459 1.93 28.48 -13.24
C GLN A 459 0.76 28.75 -12.30
N LYS A 460 -0.40 28.12 -12.52
CA LYS A 460 -1.57 28.26 -11.63
C LYS A 460 -1.30 27.75 -10.22
N ILE A 461 -0.50 26.70 -10.07
CA ILE A 461 -0.06 26.20 -8.76
C ILE A 461 0.73 27.28 -8.02
N LEU A 462 1.77 27.88 -8.62
CA LEU A 462 2.56 28.91 -7.96
C LEU A 462 1.76 30.18 -7.67
N GLU A 463 0.89 30.62 -8.60
CA GLU A 463 -0.04 31.74 -8.38
C GLU A 463 -0.94 31.48 -7.16
N SER A 464 -1.43 30.24 -7.01
CA SER A 464 -2.29 29.84 -5.91
C SER A 464 -1.55 29.84 -4.56
N VAL A 465 -0.31 29.31 -4.53
CA VAL A 465 0.57 29.36 -3.35
C VAL A 465 0.85 30.80 -2.93
N ALA A 466 1.26 31.66 -3.88
CA ALA A 466 1.51 33.08 -3.63
C ALA A 466 0.26 33.81 -3.10
N ARG A 467 -0.92 33.51 -3.67
CA ARG A 467 -2.20 34.05 -3.21
C ARG A 467 -2.53 33.60 -1.79
N ARG A 468 -2.34 32.32 -1.45
CA ARG A 468 -2.61 31.79 -0.10
C ARG A 468 -1.69 32.43 0.93
N LEU A 469 -0.40 32.57 0.65
CA LEU A 469 0.56 33.28 1.51
C LEU A 469 0.15 34.73 1.80
N ARG A 470 -0.40 35.41 0.78
CA ARG A 470 -0.85 36.80 0.91
C ARG A 470 -2.16 36.94 1.70
N LYS A 471 -3.13 36.04 1.48
CA LYS A 471 -4.46 36.09 2.13
C LYS A 471 -4.45 35.47 3.55
N GLN A 472 -3.82 34.32 3.72
CA GLN A 472 -3.82 33.49 4.94
C GLN A 472 -2.40 32.98 5.22
N ARG A 473 -1.60 33.80 5.91
CA ARG A 473 -0.15 33.60 6.04
C ARG A 473 0.24 32.25 6.66
N GLU A 474 -0.42 31.85 7.75
CA GLU A 474 -0.08 30.59 8.46
C GLU A 474 -0.33 29.35 7.60
N GLU A 475 -1.52 29.26 7.00
CA GLU A 475 -1.87 28.17 6.09
C GLU A 475 -1.01 28.19 4.82
N GLY A 476 -0.68 29.38 4.32
CA GLY A 476 0.27 29.54 3.22
C GLY A 476 1.66 29.00 3.55
N LEU A 477 2.15 29.24 4.78
CA LEU A 477 3.43 28.68 5.24
C LEU A 477 3.37 27.16 5.38
N GLN A 478 2.26 26.60 5.89
CA GLN A 478 2.06 25.15 5.93
C GLN A 478 2.05 24.53 4.54
N LEU A 479 1.39 25.19 3.58
CA LEU A 479 1.37 24.79 2.18
C LEU A 479 2.77 24.82 1.56
N ILE A 480 3.57 25.88 1.81
CA ILE A 480 4.97 25.93 1.38
C ILE A 480 5.74 24.69 1.87
N HIS A 481 5.61 24.35 3.15
CA HIS A 481 6.33 23.21 3.72
C HIS A 481 5.90 21.88 3.08
N SER A 482 4.60 21.71 2.80
CA SER A 482 4.09 20.47 2.20
C SER A 482 4.48 20.28 0.74
N ILE A 483 4.78 21.37 0.00
CA ILE A 483 5.17 21.29 -1.42
C ILE A 483 6.68 21.14 -1.66
N GLN A 484 7.55 21.31 -0.64
CA GLN A 484 9.01 21.32 -0.87
C GLN A 484 9.54 20.07 -1.58
N MET A 485 9.14 18.89 -1.09
CA MET A 485 9.53 17.60 -1.69
C MET A 485 8.94 17.41 -3.09
N PRO A 486 7.60 17.46 -3.31
CA PRO A 486 7.03 17.22 -4.64
C PRO A 486 7.42 18.28 -5.66
N LEU A 487 7.63 19.53 -5.26
CA LEU A 487 8.15 20.59 -6.13
C LEU A 487 9.59 20.28 -6.57
N GLY A 488 10.43 19.80 -5.65
CA GLY A 488 11.79 19.38 -5.96
C GLY A 488 11.86 18.25 -6.96
N GLU A 489 11.06 17.22 -6.75
CA GLU A 489 10.97 16.09 -7.68
C GLU A 489 10.47 16.55 -9.05
N PHE A 490 9.44 17.40 -9.10
CA PHE A 490 8.95 17.97 -10.36
C PHE A 490 10.03 18.75 -11.11
N ILE A 491 10.71 19.69 -10.45
CA ILE A 491 11.79 20.50 -11.04
C ILE A 491 12.93 19.60 -11.53
N HIS A 492 13.29 18.58 -10.74
CA HIS A 492 14.33 17.64 -11.11
C HIS A 492 13.94 16.83 -12.35
N THR A 493 12.71 16.31 -12.42
CA THR A 493 12.19 15.61 -13.59
C THR A 493 12.22 16.53 -14.82
N VAL A 494 11.68 17.75 -14.74
CA VAL A 494 11.73 18.73 -15.84
C VAL A 494 13.17 18.99 -16.30
N GLN A 495 14.12 19.11 -15.36
CA GLN A 495 15.53 19.32 -15.68
C GLN A 495 16.19 18.10 -16.35
N CYS A 496 15.84 16.88 -15.94
CA CYS A 496 16.35 15.65 -16.58
C CYS A 496 15.90 15.53 -18.04
N TRP A 497 14.78 16.16 -18.40
CA TRP A 497 14.17 16.09 -19.72
C TRP A 497 14.27 17.39 -20.53
N CYS A 498 15.17 18.30 -20.15
CA CYS A 498 15.29 19.63 -20.79
C CYS A 498 15.59 19.56 -22.29
N SER A 499 16.29 18.53 -22.76
CA SER A 499 16.59 18.32 -24.17
C SER A 499 15.40 17.79 -24.98
N SER A 500 14.47 17.08 -24.32
CA SER A 500 13.32 16.45 -24.96
C SER A 500 12.09 17.35 -24.95
N CYS A 501 11.98 18.24 -23.96
CA CYS A 501 10.87 19.18 -23.81
C CYS A 501 11.36 20.61 -23.53
N PRO A 502 12.06 21.27 -24.47
CA PRO A 502 12.66 22.59 -24.23
C PRO A 502 11.61 23.65 -23.88
N THR A 503 10.43 23.62 -24.50
CA THR A 503 9.35 24.58 -24.23
C THR A 503 8.83 24.51 -22.79
N VAL A 504 8.61 23.30 -22.26
CA VAL A 504 8.18 23.13 -20.87
C VAL A 504 9.29 23.47 -19.90
N HIS A 505 10.51 23.07 -20.22
CA HIS A 505 11.68 23.40 -19.39
C HIS A 505 11.86 24.91 -19.25
N HIS A 506 11.88 25.64 -20.36
CA HIS A 506 11.90 27.09 -20.38
C HIS A 506 10.71 27.66 -19.60
N GLY A 507 9.48 27.27 -19.96
CA GLY A 507 8.27 27.78 -19.33
C GLY A 507 8.18 27.57 -17.81
N VAL A 508 8.65 26.43 -17.30
CA VAL A 508 8.76 26.15 -15.86
C VAL A 508 9.80 27.06 -15.20
N LEU A 509 10.96 27.26 -15.84
CA LEU A 509 12.01 28.15 -15.32
C LEU A 509 11.58 29.61 -15.33
N SER A 510 10.96 30.10 -16.41
CA SER A 510 10.42 31.48 -16.47
C SER A 510 9.36 31.69 -15.38
N THR A 511 8.51 30.68 -15.15
CA THR A 511 7.49 30.72 -14.09
C THR A 511 8.10 30.78 -12.69
N LEU A 512 9.14 29.97 -12.42
CA LEU A 512 9.89 30.01 -11.17
C LEU A 512 10.57 31.37 -10.97
N LEU A 513 11.24 31.86 -12.01
CA LEU A 513 11.97 33.12 -11.99
C LEU A 513 11.01 34.29 -11.73
N ALA A 514 9.90 34.35 -12.45
CA ALA A 514 8.86 35.36 -12.25
C ALA A 514 8.33 35.34 -10.82
N ALA A 515 8.05 34.16 -10.24
CA ALA A 515 7.58 34.05 -8.86
C ALA A 515 8.59 34.61 -7.85
N VAL A 516 9.88 34.29 -7.99
CA VAL A 516 10.96 34.80 -7.13
C VAL A 516 11.11 36.31 -7.30
N VAL A 517 11.25 36.80 -8.53
CA VAL A 517 11.48 38.23 -8.81
C VAL A 517 10.30 39.08 -8.34
N VAL A 518 9.06 38.63 -8.56
CA VAL A 518 7.85 39.37 -8.17
C VAL A 518 7.74 39.49 -6.65
N GLU A 519 7.94 38.41 -5.90
CA GLU A 519 7.81 38.44 -4.43
C GLU A 519 8.96 39.23 -3.78
N MET A 520 10.19 39.07 -4.28
CA MET A 520 11.33 39.87 -3.84
C MET A 520 11.13 41.35 -4.15
N SER A 521 10.69 41.69 -5.37
CA SER A 521 10.42 43.08 -5.77
C SER A 521 9.32 43.72 -4.91
N HIS A 522 8.28 42.97 -4.57
CA HIS A 522 7.24 43.46 -3.68
C HIS A 522 7.76 43.70 -2.25
N THR A 523 8.67 42.86 -1.77
CA THR A 523 9.32 43.02 -0.46
C THR A 523 10.24 44.24 -0.46
N LEU A 524 11.07 44.40 -1.49
CA LEU A 524 11.96 45.56 -1.68
C LEU A 524 11.17 46.88 -1.77
N ARG A 525 10.00 46.89 -2.43
CA ARG A 525 9.12 48.08 -2.48
C ARG A 525 8.56 48.49 -1.12
N LYS A 526 8.44 47.54 -0.19
CA LYS A 526 7.92 47.79 1.17
C LYS A 526 9.01 48.12 2.17
N ALA A 527 10.28 47.92 1.81
CA ALA A 527 11.40 48.21 2.68
C ALA A 527 11.43 49.71 3.03
N SER A 528 11.44 49.99 4.33
CA SER A 528 11.42 51.37 4.86
C SER A 528 12.80 51.83 5.30
N ASN A 529 13.70 50.89 5.57
CA ASN A 529 14.99 51.12 6.22
C ASN A 529 16.14 50.55 5.38
N ALA A 530 17.34 51.15 5.49
CA ALA A 530 18.52 50.70 4.74
C ALA A 530 18.97 49.27 5.10
N GLU A 531 18.70 48.80 6.31
CA GLU A 531 18.98 47.42 6.75
C GLU A 531 18.09 46.38 6.05
N GLU A 532 16.85 46.73 5.70
CA GLU A 532 15.93 45.86 4.95
C GLU A 532 16.30 45.77 3.45
N LEU A 533 17.21 46.65 3.00
CA LEU A 533 17.81 46.66 1.67
C LEU A 533 19.22 46.04 1.67
N ALA A 534 19.61 45.33 2.72
CA ALA A 534 20.86 44.58 2.70
C ALA A 534 20.76 43.36 1.75
N PRO A 535 21.87 42.94 1.12
CA PRO A 535 21.90 41.70 0.35
C PRO A 535 21.62 40.50 1.27
N PRO A 536 20.80 39.53 0.85
CA PRO A 536 20.50 38.35 1.66
C PRO A 536 21.71 37.41 1.72
N GLU A 537 21.96 36.81 2.89
CA GLU A 537 23.10 35.91 3.12
C GLU A 537 22.72 34.44 2.90
N SER A 538 21.44 34.11 3.09
CA SER A 538 20.91 32.76 2.98
C SER A 538 19.52 32.74 2.38
N THR A 539 19.07 31.56 1.94
CA THR A 539 17.68 31.40 1.46
C THR A 539 16.64 31.67 2.54
N ALA A 540 17.02 31.67 3.82
CA ALA A 540 16.13 31.99 4.94
C ALA A 540 15.87 33.51 5.08
N ASP A 541 16.74 34.34 4.52
CA ASP A 541 16.60 35.80 4.53
C ASP A 541 15.66 36.29 3.40
N LEU A 542 15.27 35.38 2.50
CA LEU A 542 14.32 35.66 1.43
C LEU A 542 12.87 35.55 1.92
N PRO A 543 11.92 36.21 1.23
CA PRO A 543 10.49 35.97 1.42
C PRO A 543 10.13 34.48 1.28
N PRO A 544 9.07 33.97 1.95
CA PRO A 544 8.86 32.54 2.12
C PRO A 544 8.80 31.72 0.82
N LEU A 545 8.11 32.21 -0.21
CA LEU A 545 8.03 31.49 -1.49
C LEU A 545 9.39 31.51 -2.19
N SER A 546 10.01 32.68 -2.32
CA SER A 546 11.32 32.90 -2.93
C SER A 546 12.41 32.07 -2.26
N GLY A 547 12.45 32.07 -0.92
CA GLY A 547 13.39 31.26 -0.13
C GLY A 547 13.23 29.78 -0.40
N THR A 548 11.98 29.29 -0.50
CA THR A 548 11.70 27.89 -0.82
C THR A 548 12.09 27.53 -2.24
N LEU A 549 11.72 28.34 -3.23
CA LEU A 549 12.07 28.11 -4.64
C LEU A 549 13.59 28.11 -4.82
N MET A 550 14.28 29.11 -4.27
CA MET A 550 15.73 29.20 -4.31
C MET A 550 16.40 28.02 -3.61
N ALA A 551 15.90 27.59 -2.44
CA ALA A 551 16.41 26.42 -1.74
C ALA A 551 16.28 25.12 -2.55
N MET A 552 15.31 25.02 -3.45
CA MET A 552 15.19 23.88 -4.37
C MET A 552 16.10 24.00 -5.59
N ILE A 553 16.23 25.20 -6.15
CA ILE A 553 17.10 25.48 -7.30
C ILE A 553 18.56 25.18 -6.95
N ILE A 554 19.06 25.71 -5.82
CA ILE A 554 20.47 25.57 -5.42
C ILE A 554 20.90 24.13 -5.08
N LYS A 555 19.96 23.20 -4.90
CA LYS A 555 20.30 21.78 -4.64
C LYS A 555 20.90 21.07 -5.84
N SER A 556 20.75 21.60 -7.06
CA SER A 556 21.22 20.96 -8.28
C SER A 556 21.92 21.95 -9.20
N ILE A 557 23.21 21.69 -9.47
CA ILE A 557 24.04 22.54 -10.34
C ILE A 557 23.47 22.67 -11.77
N ASN A 558 22.78 21.63 -12.25
CA ASN A 558 22.15 21.65 -13.57
C ASN A 558 20.93 22.58 -13.59
N VAL A 559 20.12 22.56 -12.52
CA VAL A 559 18.98 23.48 -12.37
C VAL A 559 19.47 24.91 -12.23
N VAL A 560 20.50 25.15 -11.41
CA VAL A 560 21.14 26.47 -11.27
C VAL A 560 21.61 27.02 -12.60
N ARG A 561 22.31 26.20 -13.40
CA ARG A 561 22.80 26.63 -14.72
C ARG A 561 21.66 27.05 -15.63
N SER A 562 20.63 26.22 -15.74
CA SER A 562 19.45 26.53 -16.57
C SER A 562 18.73 27.78 -16.08
N PHE A 563 18.56 27.92 -14.76
CA PHE A 563 17.89 29.06 -14.14
C PHE A 563 18.67 30.38 -14.34
N LEU A 564 20.00 30.33 -14.30
CA LEU A 564 20.85 31.50 -14.61
C LEU A 564 20.82 31.88 -16.09
N ASN A 565 20.73 30.90 -16.99
CA ASN A 565 20.54 31.17 -18.41
C ASN A 565 19.20 31.87 -18.65
N GLU A 566 18.12 31.36 -18.05
CA GLU A 566 16.80 31.99 -18.09
C GLU A 566 16.84 33.43 -17.55
N LEU A 567 17.48 33.63 -16.38
CA LEU A 567 17.65 34.97 -15.80
C LEU A 567 18.38 35.92 -16.75
N MET A 568 19.45 35.44 -17.41
CA MET A 568 20.19 36.22 -18.39
C MET A 568 19.29 36.60 -19.58
N GLU A 569 18.54 35.64 -20.11
CA GLU A 569 17.62 35.87 -21.23
C GLU A 569 16.53 36.88 -20.88
N CYS A 570 15.86 36.74 -19.73
CA CYS A 570 14.85 37.70 -19.28
C CYS A 570 15.41 39.13 -19.07
N ILE A 571 16.67 39.27 -18.68
CA ILE A 571 17.32 40.60 -18.57
C ILE A 571 17.63 41.17 -19.96
N VAL A 572 18.17 40.34 -20.87
CA VAL A 572 18.52 40.76 -22.24
C VAL A 572 17.29 41.11 -23.06
N CYS A 573 16.19 40.38 -22.86
CA CYS A 573 14.90 40.63 -23.50
C CYS A 573 14.07 41.74 -22.82
N GLU A 574 14.62 42.44 -21.83
CA GLU A 574 13.97 43.52 -21.08
C GLU A 574 12.68 43.09 -20.33
N GLU A 575 12.48 41.80 -20.08
CA GLU A 575 11.37 41.30 -19.25
C GLU A 575 11.60 41.61 -17.76
N ILE A 576 12.86 41.64 -17.32
CA ILE A 576 13.28 42.13 -16.01
C ILE A 576 13.87 43.52 -16.17
N GLU A 577 13.01 44.52 -16.02
CA GLU A 577 13.39 45.93 -16.10
C GLU A 577 13.13 46.70 -14.80
N GLY A 578 13.82 47.84 -14.67
CA GLY A 578 13.72 48.74 -13.54
C GLY A 578 14.61 48.36 -12.35
N ILE A 579 14.99 49.36 -11.55
CA ILE A 579 15.99 49.22 -10.48
C ILE A 579 15.61 48.16 -9.44
N ILE A 580 14.32 48.02 -9.14
CA ILE A 580 13.82 47.09 -8.12
C ILE A 580 13.93 45.64 -8.61
N SER A 581 13.48 45.35 -9.82
CA SER A 581 13.54 44.02 -10.42
C SER A 581 14.98 43.58 -10.68
N LEU A 582 15.84 44.51 -11.12
CA LEU A 582 17.27 44.28 -11.26
C LEU A 582 17.98 44.05 -9.90
N THR A 583 17.54 44.73 -8.84
CA THR A 583 18.04 44.47 -7.48
C THR A 583 17.63 43.08 -7.00
N ALA A 584 16.39 42.65 -7.26
CA ALA A 584 15.94 41.29 -6.97
C ALA A 584 16.77 40.23 -7.74
N ALA A 585 17.05 40.47 -9.04
CA ALA A 585 17.94 39.63 -9.84
C ALA A 585 19.37 39.57 -9.25
N ALA A 586 19.91 40.70 -8.79
CA ALA A 586 21.22 40.72 -8.13
C ALA A 586 21.22 39.88 -6.85
N TYR A 587 20.16 39.95 -6.05
CA TYR A 587 20.02 39.15 -4.82
C TYR A 587 19.94 37.65 -5.11
N ILE A 588 19.25 37.24 -6.19
CA ILE A 588 19.26 35.85 -6.66
C ILE A 588 20.69 35.37 -6.90
N VAL A 589 21.50 36.16 -7.60
CA VAL A 589 22.91 35.82 -7.91
C VAL A 589 23.76 35.75 -6.63
N VAL A 590 23.55 36.67 -5.67
CA VAL A 590 24.22 36.64 -4.37
C VAL A 590 23.95 35.34 -3.63
N ILE A 591 22.68 34.93 -3.54
CA ILE A 591 22.28 33.67 -2.89
C ILE A 591 22.92 32.46 -3.55
N ILE A 592 22.94 32.39 -4.88
CA ILE A 592 23.59 31.29 -5.61
C ILE A 592 25.09 31.25 -5.34
N LYS A 593 25.75 32.42 -5.23
CA LYS A 593 27.20 32.52 -4.97
C LYS A 593 27.59 32.07 -3.56
N VAL A 594 26.74 32.29 -2.55
CA VAL A 594 27.01 31.89 -1.16
C VAL A 594 27.03 30.36 -0.99
N VAL A 595 26.43 29.63 -1.93
CA VAL A 595 26.41 28.17 -1.93
C VAL A 595 27.71 27.63 -2.55
N ASP A 596 28.62 27.12 -1.71
CA ASP A 596 29.81 26.40 -2.17
C ASP A 596 29.40 25.08 -2.86
N PHE A 597 29.36 25.08 -4.19
CA PHE A 597 29.28 23.85 -4.98
C PHE A 597 30.62 23.12 -4.93
N SER A 598 30.81 22.31 -3.88
CA SER A 598 31.95 21.41 -3.78
C SER A 598 31.91 20.44 -4.97
N PRO A 599 32.95 20.34 -5.80
CA PRO A 599 32.98 19.35 -6.87
C PRO A 599 33.15 17.96 -6.25
N THR A 600 32.12 17.11 -6.30
CA THR A 600 32.26 15.66 -6.07
C THR A 600 32.88 14.97 -7.26
#